data_AF-A0A523IBN8-F1
#
_entry.id   AF-A0A523IBN8-F1
#
_cell.length_a   1.000
_cell.length_b   1.000
_cell.length_c   1.000
_cell.angle_alpha   90.00
_cell.angle_beta   90.00
_cell.angle_gamma   90.00
#
_symmetry.space_group_name_H-M   'P 1'
#
loop_
_entity.id
_entity.type
_entity.pdbx_description
1 polymer ?
#
loop_
_entity_poly.entity_id
_entity_poly.type
_entity_poly.pdbx_seq_one_letter_code
_entity_poly.pdbx_strand_id
1 'polypeptide(L)'
;MTIYDEQSAYNGLNLVVAADAPRAHLMNMKGTVLHEWRKDFEDVWPEPEPEPYDIGESEVYLTRWGYKTYWKRVRLLNNGELLAIFTNFGLIKIDKDSNLLWSYKGMCHHDLFVAENGNIYVLVRKVKKPTNLQLESLDLQGYIIEDFITILSPEGKKLREISLLECFRNSEYAPLLEHIKVQIDLLHTNTVRPIDGKLVG
;
A
#
# COMPACT_ATOMS: atom_id res chain seq x y z
N MET A 1 -30.01 -14.33 2.05
CA MET A 1 -30.60 -12.99 2.24
C MET A 1 -29.97 -12.42 3.50
N THR A 2 -29.30 -11.28 3.39
CA THR A 2 -28.67 -10.61 4.54
C THR A 2 -29.69 -9.66 5.15
N ILE A 3 -30.02 -9.81 6.44
CA ILE A 3 -30.97 -8.95 7.15
C ILE A 3 -30.15 -8.02 8.05
N TYR A 4 -30.38 -6.71 7.95
CA TYR A 4 -29.77 -5.74 8.85
C TYR A 4 -30.47 -5.78 10.21
N ASP A 5 -29.71 -6.05 11.29
CA ASP A 5 -30.16 -6.04 12.67
C ASP A 5 -29.38 -4.99 13.46
N GLU A 6 -30.07 -3.90 13.83
CA GLU A 6 -29.51 -2.74 14.55
C GLU A 6 -28.98 -3.09 15.94
N GLN A 7 -29.44 -4.19 16.55
CA GLN A 7 -28.99 -4.60 17.89
C GLN A 7 -27.71 -5.45 17.85
N SER A 8 -27.35 -5.98 16.69
CA SER A 8 -26.21 -6.88 16.51
C SER A 8 -24.92 -6.17 16.04
N ALA A 9 -24.95 -4.85 15.80
CA ALA A 9 -23.79 -4.07 15.38
C ALA A 9 -23.81 -2.63 15.93
N TYR A 10 -22.63 -2.05 16.14
CA TYR A 10 -22.52 -0.61 16.47
C TYR A 10 -23.08 0.23 15.32
N ASN A 11 -24.00 1.15 15.61
CA ASN A 11 -24.64 2.01 14.62
C ASN A 11 -23.70 3.16 14.19
N GLY A 12 -22.65 2.81 13.44
CA GLY A 12 -21.61 3.72 12.99
C GLY A 12 -21.60 3.97 11.48
N LEU A 13 -20.59 4.70 11.02
CA LEU A 13 -20.30 4.89 9.60
C LEU A 13 -19.24 3.90 9.15
N ASN A 14 -19.40 3.38 7.94
CA ASN A 14 -18.45 2.47 7.31
C ASN A 14 -17.72 3.21 6.19
N LEU A 15 -16.39 3.13 6.21
CA LEU A 15 -15.58 3.52 5.07
C LEU A 15 -15.33 2.28 4.20
N VAL A 16 -15.81 2.30 2.97
CA VAL A 16 -15.75 1.17 2.03
C VAL A 16 -14.95 1.59 0.81
N VAL A 17 -13.98 0.77 0.42
CA VAL A 17 -13.23 0.97 -0.82
C VAL A 17 -13.89 0.17 -1.94
N ALA A 18 -14.15 0.83 -3.06
CA ALA A 18 -14.71 0.16 -4.23
C ALA A 18 -13.64 -0.69 -4.91
N ALA A 19 -13.99 -1.90 -5.35
CA ALA A 19 -13.08 -2.80 -6.07
C ALA A 19 -13.15 -2.63 -7.60
N ASP A 20 -14.10 -1.84 -8.08
CA ASP A 20 -14.42 -1.67 -9.51
C ASP A 20 -14.06 -0.26 -10.05
N ALA A 21 -13.67 0.67 -9.19
CA ALA A 21 -13.30 2.04 -9.55
C ALA A 21 -12.38 2.68 -8.49
N PRO A 22 -11.62 3.74 -8.84
CA PRO A 22 -10.77 4.46 -7.88
C PRO A 22 -11.62 5.43 -7.04
N ARG A 23 -12.45 4.85 -6.16
CA ARG A 23 -13.36 5.56 -5.27
C ARG A 23 -13.51 4.86 -3.92
N ALA A 24 -13.97 5.61 -2.93
CA ALA A 24 -14.36 5.11 -1.63
C ALA A 24 -15.65 5.79 -1.16
N HIS A 25 -16.45 5.06 -0.38
CA HIS A 25 -17.74 5.52 0.13
C HIS A 25 -17.71 5.61 1.64
N LEU A 26 -18.30 6.69 2.16
CA LEU A 26 -18.78 6.73 3.54
C LEU A 26 -20.25 6.30 3.53
N MET A 27 -20.55 5.19 4.19
CA MET A 27 -21.86 4.56 4.14
C MET A 27 -22.45 4.45 5.56
N ASN A 28 -23.76 4.68 5.69
CA ASN A 28 -24.46 4.30 6.92
C ASN A 28 -24.71 2.78 6.95
N MET A 29 -25.17 2.27 8.09
CA MET A 29 -25.44 0.83 8.26
C MET A 29 -26.58 0.27 7.39
N LYS A 30 -27.41 1.14 6.80
CA LYS A 30 -28.47 0.77 5.85
C LYS A 30 -27.96 0.69 4.40
N GLY A 31 -26.66 0.88 4.19
CA GLY A 31 -26.03 0.89 2.87
C GLY A 31 -26.26 2.19 2.08
N THR A 32 -26.80 3.24 2.71
CA THR A 32 -26.90 4.55 2.07
C THR A 32 -25.52 5.18 2.00
N VAL A 33 -25.06 5.51 0.79
CA VAL A 33 -23.87 6.33 0.58
C VAL A 33 -24.18 7.75 1.04
N LEU A 34 -23.42 8.22 2.03
CA LEU A 34 -23.49 9.59 2.55
C LEU A 34 -22.47 10.51 1.88
N HIS A 35 -21.35 9.94 1.44
CA HIS A 35 -20.28 10.66 0.78
C HIS A 35 -19.46 9.73 -0.12
N GLU A 36 -18.90 10.27 -1.20
CA GLU A 36 -18.00 9.56 -2.11
C GLU A 36 -16.75 10.41 -2.34
N TRP A 37 -15.59 9.77 -2.19
CA TRP A 37 -14.34 10.26 -2.74
C TRP A 37 -14.04 9.52 -4.04
N ARG A 38 -13.60 10.24 -5.08
CA ARG A 38 -13.21 9.64 -6.36
C ARG A 38 -12.09 10.43 -7.04
N LYS A 39 -11.05 9.74 -7.50
CA LYS A 39 -10.01 10.35 -8.33
C LYS A 39 -9.50 9.32 -9.32
N ASP A 40 -9.72 9.58 -10.60
CA ASP A 40 -9.23 8.68 -11.65
C ASP A 40 -7.70 8.77 -11.76
N PHE A 41 -7.08 7.68 -12.20
CA PHE A 41 -5.63 7.58 -12.26
C PHE A 41 -5.03 8.63 -13.21
N GLU A 42 -5.65 8.78 -14.38
CA GLU A 42 -5.22 9.67 -15.47
C GLU A 42 -5.29 11.16 -15.07
N ASP A 43 -6.17 11.52 -14.12
CA ASP A 43 -6.26 12.88 -13.58
C ASP A 43 -5.07 13.24 -12.67
N VAL A 44 -4.37 12.22 -12.13
CA VAL A 44 -3.23 12.40 -11.22
C VAL A 44 -1.91 12.29 -11.97
N TRP A 45 -1.81 11.26 -12.83
CA TRP A 45 -0.58 10.95 -13.57
C TRP A 45 -0.90 10.76 -15.05
N PRO A 46 -0.93 11.85 -15.85
CA PRO A 46 -1.28 11.81 -17.27
C PRO A 46 -0.13 11.33 -18.17
N GLU A 47 1.07 11.17 -17.62
CA GLU A 47 2.25 10.70 -18.35
C GLU A 47 2.07 9.25 -18.83
N PRO A 48 2.70 8.87 -19.96
CA PRO A 48 2.68 7.50 -20.45
C PRO A 48 3.22 6.52 -19.41
N GLU A 49 2.70 5.30 -19.43
CA GLU A 49 3.11 4.24 -18.52
C GLU A 49 4.62 3.98 -18.67
N PRO A 50 5.36 3.79 -17.57
CA PRO A 50 6.73 3.34 -17.69
C PRO A 50 6.76 1.97 -18.36
N GLU A 51 7.76 1.72 -19.20
CA GLU A 51 8.01 0.40 -19.76
C GLU A 51 8.08 -0.63 -18.61
N PRO A 52 7.47 -1.81 -18.76
CA PRO A 52 7.53 -2.84 -17.74
C PRO A 52 8.98 -3.24 -17.48
N TYR A 53 9.29 -3.57 -16.22
CA TYR A 53 10.57 -4.17 -15.89
C TYR A 53 10.62 -5.58 -16.49
N ASP A 54 11.62 -5.87 -17.32
CA ASP A 54 11.91 -7.23 -17.80
C ASP A 54 12.44 -8.08 -16.63
N ILE A 55 11.52 -8.76 -15.96
CA ILE A 55 11.75 -9.65 -14.81
C ILE A 55 11.37 -11.10 -15.13
N GLY A 56 11.43 -11.50 -16.41
CA GLY A 56 10.97 -12.81 -16.91
C GLY A 56 9.43 -12.91 -16.99
N GLU A 57 8.87 -14.14 -17.07
CA GLU A 57 7.40 -14.38 -17.21
C GLU A 57 6.54 -13.71 -16.11
N SER A 58 7.15 -13.28 -15.01
CA SER A 58 6.52 -12.47 -13.96
C SER A 58 6.22 -11.01 -14.34
N GLU A 59 6.68 -10.56 -15.53
CA GLU A 59 6.37 -9.27 -16.20
C GLU A 59 4.90 -8.88 -16.08
N VAL A 60 4.00 -9.86 -16.13
CA VAL A 60 2.55 -9.65 -16.20
C VAL A 60 1.95 -9.20 -14.86
N TYR A 61 2.54 -9.53 -13.71
CA TYR A 61 1.86 -9.41 -12.42
C TYR A 61 1.94 -8.03 -11.76
N LEU A 62 3.06 -7.32 -11.87
CA LEU A 62 3.22 -6.03 -11.17
C LEU A 62 2.66 -4.84 -11.94
N THR A 63 2.71 -4.87 -13.27
CA THR A 63 2.51 -3.69 -14.13
C THR A 63 1.17 -3.67 -14.85
N ARG A 64 0.44 -4.80 -14.98
CA ARG A 64 -0.76 -4.85 -15.82
C ARG A 64 -2.09 -4.96 -15.09
N TRP A 65 -2.13 -5.43 -13.85
CA TRP A 65 -3.41 -5.75 -13.19
C TRP A 65 -3.86 -4.66 -12.23
N GLY A 66 -4.76 -3.81 -12.71
CA GLY A 66 -5.68 -3.04 -11.88
C GLY A 66 -5.10 -1.86 -11.11
N TYR A 67 -3.84 -1.49 -11.33
CA TYR A 67 -3.23 -0.34 -10.65
C TYR A 67 -3.93 0.99 -10.96
N LYS A 68 -4.66 1.08 -12.08
CA LYS A 68 -5.48 2.24 -12.47
C LYS A 68 -6.95 2.10 -12.10
N THR A 69 -7.42 0.87 -11.90
CA THR A 69 -8.85 0.57 -11.90
C THR A 69 -9.50 0.79 -10.54
N TYR A 70 -8.77 0.64 -9.43
CA TYR A 70 -9.30 0.89 -8.10
C TYR A 70 -8.20 1.27 -7.10
N TRP A 71 -8.62 1.80 -5.96
CA TRP A 71 -7.72 2.03 -4.84
C TRP A 71 -7.59 0.75 -4.02
N LYS A 72 -6.36 0.32 -3.73
CA LYS A 72 -6.13 -0.88 -2.91
C LYS A 72 -6.60 -0.70 -1.48
N ARG A 73 -6.36 0.50 -0.97
CA ARG A 73 -6.58 0.88 0.42
C ARG A 73 -6.71 2.39 0.53
N VAL A 74 -7.51 2.82 1.49
CA VAL A 74 -7.68 4.22 1.82
C VAL A 74 -7.53 4.47 3.31
N ARG A 75 -7.22 5.71 3.67
CA ARG A 75 -7.24 6.17 5.07
C ARG A 75 -7.92 7.54 5.16
N LEU A 76 -9.08 7.59 5.80
CA LEU A 76 -9.83 8.83 6.09
C LEU A 76 -9.22 9.60 7.26
N LEU A 77 -8.73 10.81 7.00
CA LEU A 77 -8.20 11.74 7.99
C LEU A 77 -9.31 12.47 8.77
N ASN A 78 -8.96 12.98 9.95
CA ASN A 78 -9.93 13.61 10.87
C ASN A 78 -10.60 14.86 10.29
N ASN A 79 -9.98 15.49 9.29
CA ASN A 79 -10.49 16.66 8.57
C ASN A 79 -11.27 16.30 7.29
N GLY A 80 -11.54 15.01 7.03
CA GLY A 80 -12.27 14.55 5.84
C GLY A 80 -11.41 14.38 4.59
N GLU A 81 -10.10 14.64 4.67
CA GLU A 81 -9.15 14.29 3.61
C GLU A 81 -8.96 12.78 3.54
N LEU A 82 -8.60 12.26 2.37
CA LEU A 82 -8.39 10.84 2.15
C LEU A 82 -7.00 10.59 1.57
N LEU A 83 -6.29 9.62 2.15
CA LEU A 83 -5.14 8.99 1.52
C LEU A 83 -5.62 7.76 0.74
N ALA A 84 -5.15 7.55 -0.48
CA ALA A 84 -5.53 6.39 -1.29
C ALA A 84 -4.34 5.80 -2.06
N ILE A 85 -4.20 4.47 -1.99
CA ILE A 85 -3.13 3.73 -2.67
C ILE A 85 -3.65 3.22 -4.03
N PHE A 86 -2.94 3.56 -5.10
CA PHE A 86 -2.99 2.84 -6.37
C PHE A 86 -1.91 1.76 -6.36
N THR A 87 -2.31 0.49 -6.32
CA THR A 87 -1.40 -0.66 -6.08
C THR A 87 -0.23 -0.66 -7.06
N ASN A 88 0.98 -0.87 -6.55
CA ASN A 88 2.23 -0.89 -7.31
C ASN A 88 2.54 0.41 -8.09
N PHE A 89 1.84 1.52 -7.80
CA PHE A 89 2.09 2.80 -8.47
C PHE A 89 2.41 3.93 -7.50
N GLY A 90 1.48 4.26 -6.61
CA GLY A 90 1.64 5.46 -5.80
C GLY A 90 0.55 5.70 -4.78
N LEU A 91 0.75 6.77 -4.02
CA LEU A 91 -0.14 7.25 -2.99
C LEU A 91 -0.62 8.65 -3.37
N ILE A 92 -1.91 8.90 -3.22
CA ILE A 92 -2.49 10.24 -3.36
C ILE A 92 -3.06 10.72 -2.05
N LYS A 93 -3.14 12.04 -1.90
CA LYS A 93 -3.95 12.70 -0.90
C LYS A 93 -4.96 13.62 -1.59
N ILE A 94 -6.23 13.48 -1.22
CA ILE A 94 -7.33 14.30 -1.73
C ILE A 94 -8.11 14.93 -0.59
N ASP A 95 -8.77 16.05 -0.85
CA ASP A 95 -9.71 16.65 0.09
C ASP A 95 -11.09 15.96 0.05
N LYS A 96 -12.01 16.44 0.89
CA LYS A 96 -13.40 15.95 0.95
C LYS A 96 -14.19 16.17 -0.34
N ASP A 97 -13.75 17.05 -1.24
CA ASP A 97 -14.44 17.31 -2.51
C ASP A 97 -13.72 16.58 -3.66
N SER A 98 -12.83 15.64 -3.33
CA SER A 98 -12.00 14.88 -4.26
C SER A 98 -11.03 15.72 -5.09
N ASN A 99 -10.61 16.89 -4.60
CA ASN A 99 -9.52 17.64 -5.22
C ASN A 99 -8.18 17.03 -4.82
N LEU A 100 -7.26 16.91 -5.78
CA LEU A 100 -5.90 16.43 -5.52
C LEU A 100 -5.12 17.48 -4.71
N LEU A 101 -4.61 17.07 -3.56
CA LEU A 101 -3.74 17.90 -2.72
C LEU A 101 -2.27 17.65 -3.05
N TRP A 102 -1.88 16.37 -3.13
CA TRP A 102 -0.57 15.95 -3.61
C TRP A 102 -0.60 14.48 -4.04
N SER A 103 0.42 14.08 -4.82
CA SER A 103 0.66 12.69 -5.19
C SER A 103 2.12 12.30 -4.95
N TYR A 104 2.34 11.03 -4.63
CA TYR A 104 3.65 10.40 -4.45
C TYR A 104 3.74 9.19 -5.37
N LYS A 105 4.66 9.26 -6.34
CA LYS A 105 4.95 8.18 -7.31
C LYS A 105 6.05 7.29 -6.74
N GLY A 106 5.70 6.10 -6.27
CA GLY A 106 6.63 5.21 -5.61
C GLY A 106 5.99 3.90 -5.19
N MET A 107 5.71 3.01 -6.15
CA MET A 107 5.26 1.62 -6.05
C MET A 107 4.58 1.20 -4.72
N CYS A 108 3.64 2.02 -4.23
CA CYS A 108 2.90 1.78 -3.00
C CYS A 108 1.94 0.61 -3.22
N HIS A 109 1.81 -0.35 -2.30
CA HIS A 109 0.99 -1.55 -2.56
C HIS A 109 -0.13 -1.77 -1.54
N HIS A 110 0.16 -2.27 -0.35
CA HIS A 110 -0.89 -2.91 0.47
C HIS A 110 -1.39 -2.06 1.62
N ASP A 111 -0.51 -1.33 2.32
CA ASP A 111 -0.89 -0.66 3.57
C ASP A 111 -0.10 0.62 3.83
N LEU A 112 -0.70 1.46 4.67
CA LEU A 112 -0.09 2.66 5.21
C LEU A 112 -0.56 2.89 6.65
N PHE A 113 0.30 3.53 7.43
CA PHE A 113 0.01 4.02 8.76
C PHE A 113 0.29 5.53 8.82
N VAL A 114 -0.61 6.29 9.43
CA VAL A 114 -0.42 7.73 9.67
C VAL A 114 -0.11 7.91 11.15
N ALA A 115 1.10 8.38 11.45
CA ALA A 115 1.52 8.67 12.81
C ALA A 115 0.87 9.94 13.36
N GLU A 116 0.94 10.14 14.67
CA GLU A 116 0.35 11.30 15.37
C GLU A 116 0.91 12.63 14.88
N ASN A 117 2.19 12.66 14.49
CA ASN A 117 2.84 13.84 13.91
C ASN A 117 2.48 14.06 12.42
N GLY A 118 1.60 13.23 11.86
CA GLY A 118 1.16 13.29 10.46
C GLY A 118 2.09 12.60 9.46
N ASN A 119 3.24 12.07 9.89
CA ASN A 119 4.10 11.29 9.00
C ASN A 119 3.39 10.02 8.54
N ILE A 120 3.61 9.67 7.28
CA ILE A 120 2.95 8.53 6.63
C ILE A 120 3.99 7.45 6.40
N TYR A 121 3.78 6.29 7.00
CA TYR A 121 4.58 5.09 6.81
C TYR A 121 3.83 4.21 5.81
N VAL A 122 4.33 4.09 4.58
CA VAL A 122 3.68 3.34 3.50
C VAL A 122 4.57 2.21 3.01
N LEU A 123 3.97 1.06 2.72
CA LEU A 123 4.66 -0.07 2.13
C LEU A 123 4.90 0.18 0.63
N VAL A 124 6.16 0.06 0.22
CA VAL A 124 6.64 0.34 -1.14
C VAL A 124 7.49 -0.81 -1.64
N ARG A 125 7.36 -1.13 -2.93
CA ARG A 125 8.18 -2.13 -3.61
C ARG A 125 9.29 -1.49 -4.43
N LYS A 126 10.40 -2.21 -4.59
CA LYS A 126 11.38 -1.91 -5.63
C LYS A 126 11.81 -3.17 -6.35
N VAL A 127 11.89 -3.06 -7.67
CA VAL A 127 12.48 -4.09 -8.53
C VAL A 127 13.98 -3.82 -8.63
N LYS A 128 14.82 -4.77 -8.24
CA LYS A 128 16.28 -4.63 -8.29
C LYS A 128 16.98 -5.97 -8.38
N LYS A 129 18.24 -5.97 -8.82
CA LYS A 129 19.08 -7.16 -8.75
C LYS A 129 19.53 -7.40 -7.29
N PRO A 130 19.54 -8.65 -6.80
CA PRO A 130 20.01 -8.98 -5.46
C PRO A 130 21.55 -8.97 -5.44
N THR A 131 22.17 -7.79 -5.37
CA THR A 131 23.64 -7.68 -5.46
C THR A 131 24.39 -8.27 -4.28
N ASN A 132 23.76 -8.31 -3.10
CA ASN A 132 24.41 -8.73 -1.85
C ASN A 132 23.61 -9.79 -1.09
N LEU A 133 22.58 -10.43 -1.67
CA LEU A 133 21.78 -11.45 -1.00
C LEU A 133 22.13 -12.82 -1.58
N GLN A 134 22.62 -13.73 -0.74
CA GLN A 134 22.83 -15.13 -1.06
C GLN A 134 22.05 -15.94 -0.03
N LEU A 135 21.24 -16.88 -0.49
CA LEU A 135 20.50 -17.82 0.33
C LEU A 135 20.91 -19.23 -0.08
N GLU A 136 21.19 -20.11 0.88
CA GLU A 136 21.53 -21.50 0.58
C GLU A 136 20.32 -22.25 0.01
N SER A 137 19.12 -21.90 0.48
CA SER A 137 17.88 -22.55 0.07
C SER A 137 17.34 -22.09 -1.29
N LEU A 138 17.89 -21.00 -1.84
CA LEU A 138 17.31 -20.33 -2.99
C LEU A 138 18.34 -19.66 -3.89
N ASP A 139 18.40 -20.12 -5.14
CA ASP A 139 19.17 -19.45 -6.18
C ASP A 139 18.40 -18.23 -6.73
N LEU A 140 18.86 -17.03 -6.35
CA LEU A 140 18.26 -15.76 -6.76
C LEU A 140 18.88 -15.27 -8.07
N GLN A 141 18.40 -15.79 -9.18
CA GLN A 141 18.77 -15.33 -10.52
C GLN A 141 17.86 -14.18 -10.97
N GLY A 142 18.44 -13.09 -11.49
CA GLY A 142 17.68 -11.99 -12.08
C GLY A 142 17.26 -10.87 -11.13
N TYR A 143 16.03 -10.36 -11.29
CA TYR A 143 15.47 -9.27 -10.48
C TYR A 143 14.59 -9.83 -9.36
N ILE A 144 14.66 -9.18 -8.19
CA ILE A 144 13.78 -9.41 -7.04
C ILE A 144 12.87 -8.20 -6.82
N ILE A 145 11.76 -8.43 -6.12
CA ILE A 145 10.90 -7.42 -5.54
C ILE A 145 11.24 -7.33 -4.05
N GLU A 146 11.83 -6.22 -3.67
CA GLU A 146 12.15 -5.92 -2.28
C GLU A 146 11.14 -4.94 -1.70
N ASP A 147 10.67 -5.23 -0.49
CA ASP A 147 9.73 -4.38 0.24
C ASP A 147 10.46 -3.39 1.15
N PHE A 148 9.88 -2.19 1.23
CA PHE A 148 10.37 -1.07 2.01
C PHE A 148 9.23 -0.45 2.82
N ILE A 149 9.58 0.10 3.98
CA ILE A 149 8.77 1.16 4.59
C ILE A 149 9.33 2.49 4.11
N THR A 150 8.51 3.26 3.38
CA THR A 150 8.82 4.64 3.02
C THR A 150 8.09 5.58 3.98
N ILE A 151 8.82 6.53 4.55
CA ILE A 151 8.28 7.56 5.42
C ILE A 151 8.12 8.84 4.61
N LEU A 152 6.88 9.33 4.50
CA LEU A 152 6.54 10.61 3.89
C LEU A 152 6.16 11.64 4.95
N SER A 153 6.41 12.91 4.67
CA SER A 153 5.83 14.02 5.43
C SER A 153 4.32 14.14 5.16
N PRO A 154 3.57 14.92 5.96
CA PRO A 154 2.14 15.18 5.70
C PRO A 154 1.86 15.79 4.31
N GLU A 155 2.86 16.42 3.70
CA GLU A 155 2.85 17.05 2.37
C GLU A 155 3.31 16.10 1.26
N GLY A 156 3.50 14.81 1.55
CA GLY A 156 3.85 13.79 0.55
C GLY A 156 5.34 13.75 0.17
N LYS A 157 6.21 14.48 0.88
CA LYS A 157 7.65 14.47 0.61
C LYS A 157 8.31 13.25 1.25
N LYS A 158 9.12 12.50 0.49
CA LYS A 158 9.90 11.39 1.04
C LYS A 158 10.95 11.88 2.03
N LEU A 159 10.85 11.42 3.27
CA LEU A 159 11.78 11.73 4.35
C LEU A 159 12.83 10.63 4.50
N ARG A 160 12.39 9.37 4.43
CA ARG A 160 13.25 8.21 4.66
C ARG A 160 12.68 6.98 3.96
N GLU A 161 13.54 6.02 3.72
CA GLU A 161 13.19 4.72 3.20
C GLU A 161 13.98 3.65 3.98
N ILE A 162 13.32 2.54 4.30
CA ILE A 162 13.87 1.47 5.14
C ILE A 162 13.64 0.15 4.41
N SER A 163 14.73 -0.54 4.05
CA SER A 163 14.66 -1.88 3.48
C SER A 163 14.26 -2.90 4.53
N LEU A 164 13.17 -3.64 4.29
CA LEU A 164 12.76 -4.71 5.19
C LEU A 164 13.71 -5.90 5.09
N LEU A 165 14.20 -6.20 3.89
CA LEU A 165 15.19 -7.25 3.68
C LEU A 165 16.45 -6.99 4.51
N GLU A 166 17.01 -5.77 4.45
CA GLU A 166 18.20 -5.42 5.23
C GLU A 166 17.90 -5.38 6.74
N CYS A 167 16.69 -5.03 7.17
CA CYS A 167 16.31 -5.17 8.57
C CYS A 167 16.38 -6.63 9.04
N PHE A 168 15.86 -7.59 8.28
CA PHE A 168 15.99 -9.02 8.63
C PHE A 168 17.44 -9.46 8.67
N ARG A 169 18.21 -9.14 7.61
CA ARG A 169 19.64 -9.51 7.51
C ARG A 169 20.49 -8.99 8.65
N ASN A 170 20.20 -7.80 9.14
CA ASN A 170 20.96 -7.14 10.21
C ASN A 170 20.33 -7.38 11.59
N SER A 171 19.56 -8.47 11.76
CA SER A 171 18.90 -8.84 13.01
C SER A 171 19.15 -10.31 13.37
N GLU A 172 18.76 -10.70 14.59
CA GLU A 172 18.75 -12.11 15.03
C GLU A 172 17.82 -13.01 14.18
N TYR A 173 16.91 -12.41 13.40
CA TYR A 173 15.98 -13.10 12.51
C TYR A 173 16.53 -13.37 11.11
N ALA A 174 17.80 -13.02 10.83
CA ALA A 174 18.43 -13.28 9.53
C ALA A 174 18.27 -14.72 9.03
N PRO A 175 18.38 -15.78 9.86
CA PRO A 175 18.19 -17.16 9.41
C PRO A 175 16.79 -17.46 8.84
N LEU A 176 15.77 -16.66 9.17
CA LEU A 176 14.42 -16.84 8.60
C LEU A 176 14.38 -16.57 7.10
N LEU A 177 15.34 -15.82 6.55
CA LEU A 177 15.43 -15.58 5.11
C LEU A 177 15.69 -16.87 4.34
N GLU A 178 16.34 -17.87 4.94
CA GLU A 178 16.55 -19.19 4.34
C GLU A 178 15.25 -19.99 4.18
N HIS A 179 14.15 -19.56 4.80
CA HIS A 179 12.85 -20.21 4.64
C HIS A 179 12.02 -19.60 3.49
N ILE A 180 12.52 -18.56 2.82
CA ILE A 180 11.88 -17.98 1.64
C ILE A 180 11.94 -19.00 0.49
N LYS A 181 10.78 -19.29 -0.10
CA LYS A 181 10.65 -20.24 -1.23
C LYS A 181 10.34 -19.56 -2.56
N VAL A 182 10.09 -18.25 -2.53
CA VAL A 182 9.71 -17.45 -3.70
C VAL A 182 10.92 -16.65 -4.16
N GLN A 183 11.32 -16.77 -5.42
CA GLN A 183 12.54 -16.17 -5.97
C GLN A 183 12.42 -14.67 -6.29
N ILE A 184 11.19 -14.18 -6.47
CA ILE A 184 10.94 -12.82 -6.97
C ILE A 184 10.35 -11.93 -5.88
N ASP A 185 9.15 -12.26 -5.38
CA ASP A 185 8.48 -11.51 -4.30
C ASP A 185 8.84 -12.08 -2.93
N LEU A 186 9.95 -11.61 -2.37
CA LEU A 186 10.65 -12.28 -1.27
C LEU A 186 9.86 -12.25 0.05
N LEU A 187 9.39 -11.07 0.46
CA LEU A 187 8.76 -10.86 1.76
C LEU A 187 7.25 -10.67 1.68
N HIS A 188 6.73 -10.13 0.57
CA HIS A 188 5.32 -9.87 0.31
C HIS A 188 4.59 -9.28 1.54
N THR A 189 5.10 -8.17 2.06
CA THR A 189 4.54 -7.52 3.24
C THR A 189 3.20 -6.88 2.94
N ASN A 190 2.19 -7.17 3.76
CA ASN A 190 0.81 -6.75 3.48
C ASN A 190 0.25 -5.74 4.49
N THR A 191 0.99 -5.47 5.56
CA THR A 191 0.48 -4.65 6.67
C THR A 191 1.62 -3.95 7.38
N VAL A 192 1.40 -2.68 7.75
CA VAL A 192 2.31 -1.91 8.61
C VAL A 192 1.52 -1.42 9.82
N ARG A 193 2.02 -1.73 11.02
CA ARG A 193 1.41 -1.31 12.28
C ARG A 193 2.48 -0.85 13.26
N PRO A 194 2.25 0.25 14.00
CA PRO A 194 3.11 0.59 15.12
C PRO A 194 2.95 -0.46 16.23
N ILE A 195 4.04 -0.76 16.91
CA ILE A 195 4.01 -1.52 18.17
C ILE A 195 4.12 -0.49 19.29
N ASP A 196 3.03 -0.27 20.02
CA ASP A 196 2.94 0.70 21.13
C ASP A 196 3.20 0.05 22.50
N GLY A 197 3.79 -1.14 22.53
CA GLY A 197 4.10 -1.89 23.75
C GLY A 197 2.90 -2.62 24.37
N LYS A 198 1.67 -2.48 23.84
CA LYS A 198 0.48 -3.17 24.38
C LYS A 198 0.36 -4.65 23.99
N LEU A 199 1.32 -5.16 23.23
CA LEU A 199 1.40 -6.58 22.83
C LEU A 199 2.45 -7.36 23.64
N VAL A 200 3.06 -6.75 24.66
CA VAL A 200 3.91 -7.44 25.63
C VAL A 200 3.05 -7.80 26.84
N GLY A 201 2.47 -9.00 26.80
CA GLY A 201 1.70 -9.61 27.88
C GLY A 201 2.04 -11.07 28.00
#